data_AF-A0A1F3SKH4-F1
#
_entry.id   AF-A0A1F3SKH4-F1
#
_cell.length_a   1.000
_cell.length_b   1.000
_cell.length_c   1.000
_cell.angle_alpha   90.00
_cell.angle_beta   90.00
_cell.angle_gamma   90.00
#
_symmetry.space_group_name_H-M   'P 1'
#
loop_
_entity.id
_entity.type
_entity.pdbx_description
1 polymer ?
#
loop_
_entity_poly.entity_id
_entity_poly.type
_entity_poly.pdbx_seq_one_letter_code
_entity_poly.pdbx_strand_id
1 'polypeptide(L)'
;MFFVGACGLTTTRPKLEMSLAASAFLAAKKAKAQTLAPGLFRKSEFYFLKAKASYRKKFFNKAKQYAILSTKYAEQAEFVSVRKATLENL
;
A
#
# COMPACT_ATOMS: atom_id res chain seq x y z
N MET A 1 -10.88 45.42 -5.66
CA MET A 1 -10.49 44.24 -6.46
C MET A 1 -10.29 43.08 -5.51
N PHE A 2 -11.28 42.20 -5.42
CA PHE A 2 -11.40 41.16 -4.39
C PHE A 2 -10.63 39.92 -4.87
N PHE A 3 -9.48 39.63 -4.25
CA PHE A 3 -8.73 38.39 -4.50
C PHE A 3 -9.49 37.22 -3.86
N VAL A 4 -10.42 36.62 -4.61
CA VAL A 4 -10.93 35.27 -4.31
C VAL A 4 -9.84 34.29 -4.75
N GLY A 5 -8.83 34.11 -3.90
CA GLY A 5 -7.87 33.03 -4.04
C GLY A 5 -8.59 31.70 -3.85
N ALA A 6 -9.05 31.10 -4.95
CA ALA A 6 -9.47 29.72 -4.95
C ALA A 6 -8.22 28.87 -4.66
N CYS A 7 -8.07 28.45 -3.40
CA CYS A 7 -7.22 27.33 -3.06
C CYS A 7 -7.86 26.10 -3.73
N GLY A 8 -7.53 25.90 -5.00
CA GLY A 8 -7.80 24.64 -5.68
C GLY A 8 -7.15 23.57 -4.83
N LEU A 9 -7.98 22.73 -4.20
CA LEU A 9 -7.55 21.48 -3.56
C LEU A 9 -6.89 20.62 -4.64
N THR A 10 -5.64 20.92 -4.99
CA THR A 10 -4.84 20.19 -5.97
C THR A 10 -4.40 18.90 -5.30
N THR A 11 -5.35 17.98 -5.12
CA THR A 11 -5.02 16.62 -4.73
C THR A 11 -4.27 16.00 -5.90
N THR A 12 -2.94 16.06 -5.82
CA THR A 12 -2.07 15.53 -6.87
C THR A 12 -2.28 14.03 -6.99
N ARG A 13 -2.17 13.53 -8.21
CA ARG A 13 -2.30 12.09 -8.48
C ARG A 13 -1.18 11.33 -7.75
N PRO A 14 -1.48 10.41 -6.81
CA PRO A 14 -0.49 9.77 -5.96
C PRO A 14 0.23 8.63 -6.70
N LYS A 15 0.95 8.97 -7.77
CA LYS A 15 1.65 7.99 -8.61
C LYS A 15 2.75 7.27 -7.83
N LEU A 16 3.49 8.02 -7.01
CA LEU A 16 4.60 7.50 -6.23
C LEU A 16 4.11 6.50 -5.19
N GLU A 17 3.12 6.86 -4.39
CA GLU A 17 2.58 6.03 -3.31
C GLU A 17 1.92 4.75 -3.85
N MET A 18 1.23 4.86 -4.99
CA MET A 18 0.67 3.67 -5.67
C MET A 18 1.77 2.74 -6.20
N SER A 19 2.87 3.29 -6.71
CA SER A 19 4.03 2.50 -7.17
C SER A 19 4.72 1.79 -5.99
N LEU A 20 4.93 2.51 -4.89
CA LEU A 20 5.51 1.96 -3.65
C LEU A 20 4.63 0.86 -3.05
N ALA A 21 3.31 1.04 -3.04
CA ALA A 21 2.41 -0.01 -2.57
C ALA A 21 2.48 -1.26 -3.44
N ALA A 22 2.66 -1.11 -4.76
CA ALA A 22 2.81 -2.23 -5.68
C ALA A 22 4.16 -2.96 -5.49
N SER A 23 5.26 -2.23 -5.32
CA SER A 23 6.58 -2.83 -5.07
C SER A 23 6.62 -3.55 -3.72
N ALA A 24 6.09 -2.95 -2.65
CA ALA A 24 6.01 -3.57 -1.33
C ALA A 24 5.14 -4.84 -1.34
N PHE A 25 4.00 -4.81 -2.03
CA PHE A 25 3.17 -6.00 -2.17
C PHE A 25 3.88 -7.14 -2.92
N LEU A 26 4.64 -6.79 -3.96
CA LEU A 26 5.44 -7.75 -4.72
C LEU A 26 6.60 -8.33 -3.90
N ALA A 27 7.25 -7.51 -3.06
CA ALA A 27 8.28 -7.95 -2.13
C ALA A 27 7.73 -8.94 -1.09
N ALA A 28 6.61 -8.60 -0.44
CA ALA A 28 5.93 -9.51 0.49
C ALA A 28 5.51 -10.83 -0.18
N LYS A 29 5.06 -10.78 -1.45
CA LYS A 29 4.75 -11.99 -2.21
C LYS A 29 5.99 -12.85 -2.47
N LYS A 30 7.13 -12.24 -2.84
CA LYS A 30 8.40 -12.94 -3.05
C LYS A 30 8.92 -13.59 -1.77
N ALA A 31 8.72 -12.95 -0.62
CA ALA A 31 9.06 -13.49 0.69
C ALA A 31 8.11 -14.61 1.18
N LYS A 32 7.21 -15.13 0.32
CA LYS A 32 6.22 -16.17 0.66
C LYS A 32 5.33 -15.76 1.85
N ALA A 33 5.04 -14.46 2.02
CA ALA A 33 4.18 -14.00 3.10
C ALA A 33 2.74 -14.56 3.04
N GLN A 34 2.31 -15.11 1.90
CA GLN A 34 1.06 -15.84 1.77
C GLN A 34 0.96 -17.05 2.70
N THR A 35 2.06 -17.78 2.90
CA THR A 35 2.10 -18.96 3.78
C THR A 35 2.58 -18.61 5.18
N LEU A 36 3.61 -17.76 5.27
CA LEU A 36 4.25 -17.44 6.55
C LEU A 36 3.52 -16.36 7.36
N ALA A 37 2.80 -15.45 6.70
CA ALA A 37 2.08 -14.32 7.32
C ALA A 37 0.73 -14.00 6.63
N PRO A 38 -0.17 -14.99 6.44
CA PRO A 38 -1.39 -14.84 5.63
C PRO A 38 -2.30 -13.70 6.09
N GLY A 39 -2.42 -13.49 7.41
CA GLY A 39 -3.29 -12.44 7.97
C GLY A 39 -2.87 -11.03 7.57
N LEU A 40 -1.57 -10.74 7.59
CA LEU A 40 -1.02 -9.43 7.19
C LEU A 40 -1.03 -9.28 5.66
N PHE A 41 -0.68 -10.35 4.95
CA PHE A 41 -0.69 -10.36 3.48
C PHE A 41 -2.10 -10.13 2.90
N ARG A 42 -3.13 -10.72 3.48
CA ARG A 42 -4.51 -10.53 3.02
C ARG A 42 -5.03 -9.12 3.32
N LYS A 43 -4.57 -8.51 4.43
CA LYS A 43 -4.86 -7.09 4.73
C LYS A 43 -4.20 -6.16 3.73
N SER A 44 -2.92 -6.39 3.39
CA SER A 44 -2.25 -5.56 2.38
C SER A 44 -2.93 -5.67 1.01
N GLU A 45 -3.31 -6.87 0.58
CA GLU A 45 -4.06 -7.10 -0.66
C GLU A 45 -5.39 -6.34 -0.68
N PHE A 46 -6.17 -6.43 0.40
CA PHE A 46 -7.44 -5.74 0.52
C PHE A 46 -7.31 -4.23 0.38
N TYR A 47 -6.33 -3.61 1.06
CA TYR A 47 -6.08 -2.18 0.95
C TYR A 47 -5.50 -1.78 -0.41
N PHE A 48 -4.68 -2.63 -1.02
CA PHE A 48 -4.15 -2.39 -2.36
C PHE A 48 -5.26 -2.36 -3.42
N LEU A 49 -6.21 -3.30 -3.34
CA LEU A 49 -7.38 -3.35 -4.21
C LEU A 49 -8.28 -2.12 -4.01
N LYS A 50 -8.50 -1.70 -2.76
CA LYS A 50 -9.22 -0.44 -2.44
C LYS A 50 -8.50 0.80 -2.97
N ALA A 51 -7.17 0.84 -2.89
CA ALA A 51 -6.36 1.93 -3.43
C ALA A 51 -6.52 2.01 -4.95
N LYS A 52 -6.41 0.89 -5.67
CA LYS A 52 -6.66 0.81 -7.12
C LYS A 52 -8.07 1.24 -7.50
N ALA A 53 -9.08 0.76 -6.77
CA ALA A 53 -10.47 1.14 -7.03
C ALA A 53 -10.69 2.66 -6.83
N SER A 54 -10.16 3.24 -5.75
CA SER A 54 -10.26 4.67 -5.46
C SER A 54 -9.49 5.52 -6.47
N TYR A 55 -8.32 5.06 -6.91
CA TYR A 55 -7.51 5.72 -7.93
C TYR A 55 -8.24 5.78 -9.28
N ARG A 56 -8.89 4.68 -9.70
CA ARG A 56 -9.73 4.65 -10.92
C ARG A 56 -10.91 5.64 -10.83
N LYS A 57 -11.52 5.76 -9.65
CA LYS A 57 -12.60 6.71 -9.37
C LYS A 57 -12.13 8.16 -9.18
N LYS A 58 -10.84 8.46 -9.38
CA LYS A 58 -10.22 9.78 -9.18
C LYS A 58 -10.29 10.32 -7.74
N PHE A 59 -10.56 9.46 -6.75
CA PHE A 59 -10.51 9.81 -5.33
C PHE A 59 -9.08 9.73 -4.81
N PHE A 60 -8.24 10.69 -5.20
CA PHE A 60 -6.78 10.65 -5.00
C PHE A 60 -6.36 10.66 -3.53
N ASN A 61 -7.01 11.45 -2.67
CA ASN A 61 -6.73 11.45 -1.22
C ASN A 61 -6.98 10.09 -0.58
N LYS A 62 -8.13 9.47 -0.87
CA LYS A 62 -8.47 8.13 -0.36
C LYS A 62 -7.54 7.07 -0.94
N ALA A 63 -7.21 7.16 -2.23
CA ALA A 63 -6.26 6.25 -2.86
C ALA A 63 -4.88 6.31 -2.18
N LYS A 64 -4.38 7.51 -1.87
CA LYS A 64 -3.13 7.71 -1.13
C LYS A 64 -3.18 7.08 0.26
N GLN A 65 -4.24 7.33 1.03
CA GLN A 65 -4.40 6.75 2.36
C GLN A 65 -4.42 5.21 2.32
N TYR A 66 -5.15 4.62 1.38
CA TYR A 66 -5.17 3.17 1.20
C TYR A 66 -3.84 2.60 0.71
N ALA A 67 -3.12 3.33 -0.16
CA ALA A 67 -1.79 2.92 -0.61
C ALA A 67 -0.80 2.88 0.56
N ILE A 68 -0.78 3.90 1.42
CA ILE A 68 0.07 3.94 2.63
C ILE A 68 -0.25 2.77 3.57
N LEU A 69 -1.55 2.50 3.80
CA LEU A 69 -1.97 1.35 4.61
C LEU A 69 -1.53 0.03 4.00
N SER A 70 -1.71 -0.14 2.68
CA SER A 70 -1.26 -1.32 1.94
C SER A 70 0.24 -1.55 2.11
N THR A 71 1.05 -0.50 1.92
CA THR A 71 2.50 -0.55 2.09
C THR A 71 2.88 -1.00 3.49
N LYS A 72 2.31 -0.38 4.53
CA LYS A 72 2.59 -0.72 5.93
C LYS A 72 2.32 -2.19 6.24
N TYR A 73 1.18 -2.73 5.80
CA TYR A 73 0.86 -4.14 6.01
C TYR A 73 1.73 -5.08 5.17
N ALA A 74 2.12 -4.66 3.96
CA ALA A 74 3.02 -5.44 3.11
C ALA A 74 4.43 -5.54 3.72
N GLU A 75 4.99 -4.44 4.20
CA GLU A 75 6.30 -4.40 4.89
C GLU A 75 6.29 -5.25 6.16
N GLN A 76 5.21 -5.17 6.95
CA GLN A 76 5.05 -6.03 8.13
C GLN A 76 4.97 -7.51 7.75
N ALA A 77 4.22 -7.84 6.70
CA ALA A 77 4.10 -9.21 6.22
C ALA A 77 5.44 -9.75 5.72
N GLU A 78 6.19 -8.93 4.98
CA GLU A 78 7.54 -9.23 4.50
C GLU A 78 8.48 -9.50 5.68
N PHE A 79 8.57 -8.57 6.64
CA PHE A 79 9.42 -8.73 7.82
C PHE A 79 9.12 -10.00 8.60
N VAL A 80 7.84 -10.27 8.88
CA VAL A 80 7.43 -11.49 9.61
C VAL A 80 7.77 -12.75 8.81
N SER A 81 7.56 -12.72 7.49
CA SER A 81 7.86 -13.86 6.62
C SER A 81 9.36 -14.14 6.53
N VAL A 82 10.19 -13.11 6.36
CA VAL A 82 11.65 -13.23 6.37
C VAL A 82 12.12 -13.74 7.72
N ARG A 83 11.62 -13.18 8.84
CA ARG A 83 12.01 -13.62 10.18
C ARG A 83 11.67 -15.09 10.44
N LYS A 84 10.50 -15.55 10.01
CA LYS A 84 10.12 -16.97 10.14
C LYS A 84 10.99 -17.84 9.25
N ALA A 85 11.20 -17.45 8.00
CA ALA A 85 12.06 -18.18 7.08
C ALA A 85 13.50 -18.30 7.61
N THR A 86 14.05 -17.25 8.23
CA THR A 86 15.41 -17.31 8.81
C THR A 86 15.48 -18.20 10.05
N LEU A 87 14.41 -18.23 10.87
CA LEU A 87 14.35 -19.09 12.06
C LEU A 87 14.14 -20.57 11.72
N GLU A 88 13.44 -20.87 10.62
CA GLU A 88 13.29 -22.26 10.13
C GLU A 88 14.57 -22.81 9.50
N ASN A 89 15.52 -21.95 9.10
CA ASN A 89 16.81 -22.33 8.52
C ASN A 89 17.96 -22.35 9.56
N LEU A 90 17.67 -22.09 10.83
CA LEU A 90 18.64 -22.13 11.93
C LEU A 90 18.54 -23.45 12.70
#